data_AF-A0A520WN49-F1
#
_entry.id   AF-A0A520WN49-F1
#
_cell.length_a   1.000
_cell.length_b   1.000
_cell.length_c   1.000
_cell.angle_alpha   90.00
_cell.angle_beta   90.00
_cell.angle_gamma   90.00
#
_symmetry.space_group_name_H-M   'P 1'
#
loop_
_entity.id
_entity.type
_entity.pdbx_description
1 polymer ?
#
loop_
_entity_poly.entity_id
_entity_poly.type
_entity_poly.pdbx_seq_one_letter_code
_entity_poly.pdbx_strand_id
1 'polypeptide(L)'
;MTAVANARLPKRTRNRQSATDNTSKPLRTYDEAVQWLQGHYNLEQHLGRDETTHPSLERMNLLMELLGNPQRDIPAIHITGTNGKGSTSRMLVELISATGLDVGSYTSPHIDRVNDRITIANEPLDDESMTLALSEIAQVEPWVVEATGQPPSYFEVLCAAAYNWFAATAVDVNVIEVGMGGRWDATNVIDAQVAVITNIGPDHLEIIGPTLTDVAREKAGIISDDTHIICGETAPDLIDVIATVPHREMWQRQVEFDVDEDHLAVGGRL
;
A
#
# COMPACT_ATOMS: atom_id res chain seq x y z
N MET A 1 -53.85 -4.57 -49.10
CA MET A 1 -52.61 -4.06 -48.47
C MET A 1 -52.94 -3.71 -47.03
N THR A 2 -52.36 -4.27 -45.97
CA THR A 2 -51.50 -5.42 -45.73
C THR A 2 -51.69 -5.70 -44.23
N ALA A 3 -52.12 -6.92 -43.87
CA ALA A 3 -52.16 -7.35 -42.47
C ALA A 3 -50.71 -7.50 -41.98
N VAL A 4 -50.34 -6.78 -40.93
CA VAL A 4 -49.04 -6.99 -40.26
C VAL A 4 -49.31 -7.86 -39.04
N ALA A 5 -48.88 -9.11 -39.16
CA ALA A 5 -49.01 -10.15 -38.16
C ALA A 5 -48.13 -9.85 -36.94
N ASN A 6 -48.71 -10.05 -35.76
CA ASN A 6 -48.03 -10.20 -34.48
C ASN A 6 -47.07 -11.40 -34.52
N ALA A 7 -45.77 -11.14 -34.64
CA ALA A 7 -44.74 -12.13 -34.37
C ALA A 7 -44.27 -12.00 -32.91
N ARG A 8 -44.87 -12.80 -32.02
CA ARG A 8 -44.32 -13.02 -30.67
C ARG A 8 -43.00 -13.79 -30.81
N LEU A 9 -41.89 -13.16 -30.40
CA LEU A 9 -40.61 -13.83 -30.23
C LEU A 9 -40.74 -14.94 -29.16
N PRO A 10 -40.13 -16.11 -29.36
CA PRO A 10 -40.21 -17.21 -28.40
C PRO A 10 -39.52 -16.81 -27.10
N LYS A 11 -40.20 -17.06 -25.96
CA LYS A 11 -39.62 -16.95 -24.62
C LYS A 11 -38.45 -17.92 -24.53
N ARG A 12 -37.22 -17.39 -24.59
CA ARG A 12 -36.01 -18.11 -24.20
C ARG A 12 -36.09 -18.33 -22.69
N THR A 13 -36.50 -19.52 -22.26
CA THR A 13 -36.26 -20.02 -20.91
C THR A 13 -34.76 -20.20 -20.74
N ARG A 14 -34.06 -19.13 -20.34
CA ARG A 14 -32.76 -19.28 -19.71
C ARG A 14 -33.04 -19.80 -18.30
N ASN A 15 -32.70 -21.06 -18.07
CA ASN A 15 -32.39 -21.56 -16.74
C ASN A 15 -31.35 -20.59 -16.15
N ARG A 16 -31.78 -19.66 -15.29
CA ARG A 16 -30.93 -19.09 -14.27
C ARG A 16 -30.64 -20.24 -13.32
N GLN A 17 -29.61 -21.02 -13.64
CA GLN A 17 -28.86 -21.67 -12.56
C GLN A 17 -28.45 -20.52 -11.65
N SER A 18 -28.83 -20.64 -10.39
CA SER A 18 -28.49 -19.73 -9.31
C SER A 18 -27.03 -19.34 -9.46
N ALA A 19 -26.78 -18.05 -9.68
CA ALA A 19 -25.47 -17.49 -9.33
C ALA A 19 -25.25 -17.91 -7.89
N THR A 20 -24.24 -18.74 -7.69
CA THR A 20 -23.81 -19.17 -6.38
C THR A 20 -23.65 -17.93 -5.52
N ASP A 21 -24.16 -18.01 -4.30
CA ASP A 21 -24.05 -17.04 -3.23
C ASP A 21 -22.54 -16.85 -2.92
N ASN A 22 -21.85 -16.10 -3.78
CA ASN A 22 -20.39 -15.95 -3.75
C ASN A 22 -19.96 -14.78 -2.85
N THR A 23 -20.90 -14.21 -2.09
CA THR A 23 -20.58 -13.23 -1.05
C THR A 23 -20.08 -14.01 0.16
N SER A 24 -18.78 -13.88 0.45
CA SER A 24 -18.24 -14.27 1.75
C SER A 24 -19.07 -13.60 2.86
N LYS A 25 -19.31 -14.33 3.95
CA LYS A 25 -20.01 -13.75 5.10
C LYS A 25 -19.13 -12.67 5.73
N PRO A 26 -19.70 -11.54 6.19
CA PRO A 26 -18.92 -10.51 6.87
C PRO A 26 -18.26 -11.08 8.12
N LEU A 27 -17.01 -10.67 8.36
CA LEU A 27 -16.24 -11.02 9.56
C LEU A 27 -16.86 -10.28 10.75
N ARG A 28 -17.13 -10.98 11.86
CA ARG A 28 -17.93 -10.42 12.96
C ARG A 28 -17.15 -10.17 14.24
N THR A 29 -15.99 -10.80 14.37
CA THR A 29 -15.13 -10.64 15.54
C THR A 29 -13.69 -10.41 15.09
N TYR A 30 -12.91 -9.80 15.97
CA TYR A 30 -11.49 -9.56 15.75
C TYR A 30 -10.72 -10.87 15.51
N ASP A 31 -10.98 -11.89 16.33
CA ASP A 31 -10.32 -13.20 16.17
C ASP A 31 -10.65 -13.85 14.82
N GLU A 32 -11.91 -13.78 14.36
CA GLU A 32 -12.30 -14.24 13.02
C GLU A 32 -11.57 -13.47 11.91
N ALA A 33 -11.47 -12.14 12.04
CA ALA A 33 -10.84 -11.30 11.04
C ALA A 33 -9.33 -11.55 10.94
N VAL A 34 -8.65 -11.64 12.09
CA VAL A 34 -7.22 -11.96 12.13
C VAL A 34 -6.96 -13.38 11.62
N GLN A 35 -7.81 -14.36 11.96
CA GLN A 35 -7.67 -15.72 11.44
C GLN A 35 -7.87 -15.78 9.92
N TRP A 36 -8.86 -15.07 9.38
CA TRP A 36 -9.05 -14.95 7.93
C TRP A 36 -7.83 -14.30 7.27
N LEU A 37 -7.33 -13.19 7.81
CA LEU A 37 -6.14 -12.51 7.31
C LEU A 37 -4.90 -13.44 7.33
N GLN A 38 -4.69 -14.22 8.40
CA GLN A 38 -3.60 -15.20 8.51
C GLN A 38 -3.68 -16.35 7.49
N GLY A 39 -4.84 -16.56 6.87
CA GLY A 39 -5.00 -17.51 5.77
C GLY A 39 -4.34 -17.07 4.45
N HIS A 40 -3.97 -15.79 4.32
CA HIS A 40 -3.35 -15.23 3.12
C HIS A 40 -1.84 -15.45 3.14
N TYR A 41 -1.25 -15.54 1.95
CA TYR A 41 0.19 -15.72 1.83
C TYR A 41 0.93 -14.49 2.37
N ASN A 42 1.83 -14.71 3.34
CA ASN A 42 2.61 -13.65 3.97
C ASN A 42 4.09 -13.76 3.55
N LEU A 43 4.50 -12.93 2.59
CA LEU A 43 5.87 -12.90 2.09
C LEU A 43 6.88 -12.50 3.19
N GLU A 44 6.51 -11.57 4.09
CA GLU A 44 7.39 -11.08 5.16
C GLU A 44 7.85 -12.22 6.09
N GLN A 45 7.03 -13.28 6.23
CA GLN A 45 7.36 -14.48 7.03
C GLN A 45 8.09 -15.57 6.24
N HIS A 46 8.13 -15.47 4.92
CA HIS A 46 8.69 -16.49 4.01
C HIS A 46 9.88 -16.00 3.18
N LEU A 47 10.43 -14.83 3.52
CA LEU A 47 11.64 -14.27 2.92
C LEU A 47 12.77 -15.32 2.85
N GLY A 48 13.31 -15.53 1.65
CA GLY A 48 14.39 -16.50 1.38
C GLY A 48 13.96 -17.86 0.79
N ARG A 49 12.69 -18.05 0.44
CA ARG A 49 12.26 -19.17 -0.43
C ARG A 49 12.26 -18.72 -1.89
N ASP A 50 12.72 -19.58 -2.80
CA ASP A 50 12.69 -19.37 -4.26
C ASP A 50 11.24 -19.14 -4.72
N GLU A 51 10.80 -17.89 -4.75
CA GLU A 51 9.58 -17.52 -5.43
C GLU A 51 9.85 -17.35 -6.92
N THR A 52 9.18 -18.18 -7.70
CA THR A 52 9.24 -18.22 -9.16
C THR A 52 8.23 -17.28 -9.82
N THR A 53 7.47 -16.51 -9.04
CA THR A 53 6.47 -15.57 -9.51
C THR A 53 7.05 -14.18 -9.68
N HIS A 54 6.96 -13.65 -10.89
CA HIS A 54 7.34 -12.27 -11.19
C HIS A 54 6.48 -11.28 -10.39
N PRO A 55 7.08 -10.22 -9.80
CA PRO A 55 6.33 -9.17 -9.11
C PRO A 55 5.27 -8.55 -10.03
N SER A 56 4.07 -8.31 -9.50
CA SER A 56 2.95 -7.74 -10.24
C SER A 56 2.01 -6.99 -9.30
N LEU A 57 1.43 -5.89 -9.78
CA LEU A 57 0.39 -5.11 -9.10
C LEU A 57 -1.03 -5.45 -9.59
N GLU A 58 -1.19 -6.51 -10.40
CA GLU A 58 -2.50 -6.84 -11.01
C GLU A 58 -3.60 -7.08 -9.97
N ARG A 59 -3.32 -7.91 -8.95
CA ARG A 59 -4.29 -8.19 -7.87
C ARG A 59 -4.62 -6.94 -7.07
N MET A 60 -3.59 -6.18 -6.68
CA MET A 60 -3.78 -4.95 -5.91
C MET A 60 -4.57 -3.89 -6.70
N ASN A 61 -4.27 -3.68 -7.98
CA ASN A 61 -5.02 -2.73 -8.83
C ASN A 61 -6.48 -3.14 -8.97
N LEU A 62 -6.76 -4.43 -9.21
CA LEU A 62 -8.13 -4.92 -9.30
C LEU A 62 -8.87 -4.76 -7.96
N LEU A 63 -8.19 -5.06 -6.85
CA LEU A 63 -8.76 -4.88 -5.51
C LEU A 63 -9.13 -3.41 -5.25
N MET A 64 -8.26 -2.47 -5.63
CA MET A 64 -8.55 -1.03 -5.54
C MET A 64 -9.71 -0.60 -6.45
N GLU A 65 -9.76 -1.12 -7.68
CA GLU A 65 -10.85 -0.83 -8.61
C GLU A 65 -12.21 -1.29 -8.04
N LEU A 66 -12.27 -2.49 -7.45
CA LEU A 66 -13.47 -3.03 -6.82
C LEU A 66 -13.94 -2.21 -5.61
N LEU A 67 -13.01 -1.57 -4.91
CA LEU A 67 -13.30 -0.67 -3.77
C LEU A 67 -13.62 0.77 -4.20
N GLY A 68 -13.59 1.07 -5.50
CA GLY A 68 -13.88 2.42 -6.01
C GLY A 68 -12.68 3.36 -6.09
N ASN A 69 -11.46 2.82 -6.02
CA ASN A 69 -10.18 3.53 -6.01
C ASN A 69 -9.95 4.49 -4.81
N PRO A 70 -10.16 4.03 -3.56
CA PRO A 70 -10.03 4.88 -2.37
C PRO A 70 -8.63 5.49 -2.19
N GLN A 71 -7.59 4.83 -2.73
CA GLN A 71 -6.21 5.32 -2.68
C GLN A 71 -5.99 6.63 -3.46
N ARG A 72 -6.97 7.08 -4.26
CA ARG A 72 -6.92 8.33 -5.03
C ARG A 72 -7.69 9.48 -4.39
N ASP A 73 -8.44 9.22 -3.33
CA ASP A 73 -9.32 10.22 -2.72
C ASP A 73 -8.58 11.17 -1.77
N ILE A 74 -7.46 10.72 -1.22
CA ILE A 74 -6.71 11.40 -0.16
C ILE A 74 -5.27 11.65 -0.64
N PRO A 75 -4.72 12.87 -0.47
CA PRO A 75 -3.33 13.15 -0.80
C PRO A 75 -2.38 12.31 0.07
N ALA A 76 -1.18 12.03 -0.44
CA ALA A 76 -0.28 11.08 0.20
C ALA A 76 1.19 11.43 0.12
N ILE A 77 1.90 11.00 1.17
CA ILE A 77 3.34 10.91 1.26
C ILE A 77 3.72 9.43 1.23
N HIS A 78 4.53 9.03 0.27
CA HIS A 78 4.94 7.63 0.08
C HIS A 78 6.41 7.46 0.41
N ILE A 79 6.74 6.52 1.29
CA ILE A 79 8.05 6.42 1.92
C ILE A 79 8.68 5.08 1.61
N THR A 80 9.85 5.11 0.98
CA THR A 80 10.72 3.94 0.80
C THR A 80 12.14 4.20 1.30
N GLY A 81 12.95 3.15 1.27
CA GLY A 81 14.32 3.13 1.74
C GLY A 81 14.69 1.80 2.34
N THR A 82 15.99 1.57 2.56
CA THR A 82 16.46 0.34 3.20
C THR A 82 16.23 0.42 4.71
N ASN A 83 16.58 1.53 5.34
CA ASN A 83 16.38 1.76 6.78
C ASN A 83 15.66 3.08 7.08
N GLY A 84 15.01 3.15 8.25
CA GLY A 84 14.44 4.40 8.76
C GLY A 84 13.08 4.80 8.17
N LYS A 85 12.45 3.95 7.35
CA LYS A 85 11.10 4.16 6.80
C LYS A 85 10.07 4.38 7.92
N GLY A 86 9.79 3.37 8.74
CA GLY A 86 8.85 3.50 9.87
C GLY A 86 9.15 4.63 10.85
N SER A 87 10.43 4.92 11.15
CA SER A 87 10.79 6.09 11.97
C SER A 87 10.40 7.42 11.30
N THR A 88 10.66 7.54 10.00
CA THR A 88 10.29 8.71 9.20
C THR A 88 8.78 8.84 9.10
N SER A 89 8.06 7.74 8.85
CA SER A 89 6.59 7.70 8.84
C SER A 89 6.02 8.23 10.16
N ARG A 90 6.51 7.71 11.30
CA ARG A 90 6.04 8.12 12.62
C ARG A 90 6.31 9.61 12.90
N MET A 91 7.49 10.11 12.54
CA MET A 91 7.84 11.53 12.69
C MET A 91 6.94 12.42 11.82
N LEU A 92 6.68 12.04 10.57
CA LEU A 92 5.78 12.77 9.68
C LEU A 92 4.36 12.82 10.23
N VAL A 93 3.84 11.70 10.70
CA VAL A 93 2.50 11.63 11.31
C VAL A 93 2.41 12.58 12.51
N GLU A 94 3.38 12.56 13.43
CA GLU A 94 3.39 13.48 14.58
C GLU A 94 3.43 14.95 14.15
N LEU A 95 4.36 15.30 13.24
CA LEU A 95 4.56 16.68 12.81
C LEU A 95 3.33 17.24 12.10
N ILE A 96 2.70 16.44 11.24
CA ILE A 96 1.50 16.86 10.50
C ILE A 96 0.29 16.90 11.45
N SER A 97 0.12 15.89 12.30
CA SER A 97 -0.99 15.86 13.29
C SER A 97 -0.93 17.05 14.25
N ALA A 98 0.27 17.52 14.62
CA ALA A 98 0.45 18.72 15.43
C ALA A 98 -0.09 20.02 14.78
N THR A 99 -0.36 20.00 13.47
CA THR A 99 -1.03 21.12 12.77
C THR A 99 -2.56 21.07 12.85
N GLY A 100 -3.12 20.00 13.43
CA GLY A 100 -4.55 19.77 13.57
C GLY A 100 -5.19 19.00 12.41
N LEU A 101 -4.39 18.38 11.54
CA LEU A 101 -4.86 17.52 10.46
C LEU A 101 -4.96 16.05 10.93
N ASP A 102 -5.96 15.33 10.44
CA ASP A 102 -6.10 13.91 10.65
C ASP A 102 -5.20 13.15 9.67
N VAL A 103 -4.28 12.34 10.18
CA VAL A 103 -3.26 11.66 9.35
C VAL A 103 -3.45 10.15 9.43
N GLY A 104 -3.86 9.55 8.32
CA GLY A 104 -3.86 8.09 8.17
C GLY A 104 -2.43 7.60 7.91
N SER A 105 -1.99 6.53 8.59
CA SER A 105 -0.69 5.93 8.27
C SER A 105 -0.71 4.42 8.21
N TYR A 106 0.02 3.91 7.20
CA TYR A 106 0.22 2.49 6.98
C TYR A 106 1.71 2.15 7.10
N THR A 107 2.05 1.26 8.04
CA THR A 107 3.44 0.84 8.32
C THR A 107 3.59 -0.66 8.45
N SER A 108 4.78 -1.19 8.13
CA SER A 108 5.09 -2.61 8.30
C SER A 108 6.55 -2.86 8.71
N PRO A 109 6.83 -3.99 9.40
CA PRO A 109 5.88 -4.89 10.02
C PRO A 109 5.21 -4.26 11.27
N HIS A 110 4.25 -4.95 11.89
CA HIS A 110 3.71 -4.51 13.18
C HIS A 110 4.70 -4.79 14.32
N ILE A 111 4.56 -4.05 15.43
CA ILE A 111 5.41 -4.20 16.62
C ILE A 111 4.84 -5.27 17.56
N ASP A 112 3.55 -5.15 17.91
CA ASP A 112 2.85 -6.04 18.83
C ASP A 112 1.63 -6.70 18.16
N ARG A 113 0.74 -5.89 17.57
CA ARG A 113 -0.52 -6.36 16.98
C ARG A 113 -0.69 -5.86 15.56
N VAL A 114 -1.46 -6.60 14.74
CA VAL A 114 -1.73 -6.18 13.35
C VAL A 114 -2.34 -4.78 13.25
N ASN A 115 -3.08 -4.36 14.28
CA ASN A 115 -3.63 -3.01 14.47
C ASN A 115 -2.58 -1.92 14.34
N ASP A 116 -1.35 -2.17 14.79
CA ASP A 116 -0.25 -1.19 14.73
C ASP A 116 0.08 -0.77 13.30
N ARG A 117 -0.35 -1.54 12.30
CA ARG A 117 -0.10 -1.24 10.88
C ARG A 117 -1.01 -0.17 10.31
N ILE A 118 -2.19 0.06 10.89
CA ILE A 118 -3.15 1.03 10.39
C ILE A 118 -3.46 1.97 11.55
N THR A 119 -3.04 3.23 11.44
CA THR A 119 -3.21 4.20 12.52
C THR A 119 -3.81 5.50 12.00
N ILE A 120 -4.47 6.25 12.86
CA ILE A 120 -4.87 7.64 12.62
C ILE A 120 -4.19 8.49 13.70
N ALA A 121 -3.39 9.48 13.32
CA ALA A 121 -2.59 10.30 14.23
C ALA A 121 -1.74 9.45 15.21
N ASN A 122 -1.09 8.39 14.69
CA ASN A 122 -0.28 7.41 15.43
C ASN A 122 -1.04 6.57 16.48
N GLU A 123 -2.36 6.67 16.53
CA GLU A 123 -3.21 5.79 17.34
C GLU A 123 -3.67 4.59 16.48
N PRO A 124 -3.28 3.35 16.84
CA PRO A 124 -3.71 2.15 16.14
C PRO A 124 -5.22 2.01 16.10
N LEU A 125 -5.76 1.42 15.02
CA LEU A 125 -7.17 1.05 14.99
C LEU A 125 -7.50 0.14 16.17
N ASP A 126 -8.69 0.33 16.76
CA ASP A 126 -9.20 -0.63 17.72
C ASP A 126 -9.67 -1.93 17.04
N ASP A 127 -9.98 -2.94 17.85
CA ASP A 127 -10.35 -4.26 17.37
C ASP A 127 -11.63 -4.24 16.52
N GLU A 128 -12.59 -3.37 16.82
CA GLU A 128 -13.83 -3.22 16.07
C GLU A 128 -13.56 -2.59 14.70
N SER A 129 -12.80 -1.49 14.67
CA SER A 129 -12.41 -0.78 13.44
C SER A 129 -11.58 -1.67 12.52
N MET A 130 -10.59 -2.39 13.07
CA MET A 130 -9.80 -3.36 12.30
C MET A 130 -10.67 -4.49 11.73
N THR A 131 -11.62 -5.00 12.52
CA THR A 131 -12.57 -6.04 12.04
C THR A 131 -13.40 -5.54 10.86
N LEU A 132 -13.91 -4.31 10.95
CA LEU A 132 -14.68 -3.68 9.89
C LEU A 132 -13.84 -3.49 8.63
N ALA A 133 -12.65 -2.91 8.75
CA ALA A 133 -11.73 -2.68 7.64
C ALA A 133 -11.39 -3.97 6.90
N LEU A 134 -11.05 -5.05 7.62
CA LEU A 134 -10.78 -6.36 7.02
C LEU A 134 -12.03 -7.01 6.43
N SER A 135 -13.20 -6.83 7.06
CA SER A 135 -14.45 -7.39 6.55
C SER A 135 -14.84 -6.81 5.18
N GLU A 136 -14.53 -5.55 4.90
CA GLU A 136 -14.81 -4.94 3.59
C GLU A 136 -13.94 -5.57 2.51
N ILE A 137 -12.66 -5.82 2.80
CA ILE A 137 -11.75 -6.51 1.87
C ILE A 137 -12.20 -7.95 1.65
N ALA A 138 -12.55 -8.66 2.72
CA ALA A 138 -13.04 -10.04 2.64
C ALA A 138 -14.29 -10.18 1.75
N GLN A 139 -15.15 -9.16 1.71
CA GLN A 139 -16.34 -9.17 0.85
C GLN A 139 -15.99 -9.10 -0.62
N VAL A 140 -14.93 -8.36 -1.00
CA VAL A 140 -14.55 -8.17 -2.40
C VAL A 140 -13.50 -9.16 -2.93
N GLU A 141 -12.75 -9.81 -2.04
CA GLU A 141 -11.73 -10.81 -2.34
C GLU A 141 -12.17 -11.88 -3.36
N PRO A 142 -13.39 -12.46 -3.30
CA PRO A 142 -13.80 -13.52 -4.23
C PRO A 142 -13.76 -13.10 -5.71
N TRP A 143 -14.00 -11.83 -6.03
CA TRP A 143 -13.92 -11.33 -7.40
C TRP A 143 -12.48 -11.15 -7.88
N VAL A 144 -11.54 -10.83 -6.98
CA VAL A 144 -10.11 -10.81 -7.29
C VAL A 144 -9.62 -12.23 -7.61
N VAL A 145 -10.03 -13.21 -6.80
CA VAL A 145 -9.71 -14.63 -7.04
C VAL A 145 -10.30 -15.12 -8.36
N GLU A 146 -11.55 -14.78 -8.65
CA GLU A 146 -12.20 -15.16 -9.91
C GLU A 146 -11.47 -14.61 -11.14
N ALA A 147 -11.01 -13.36 -11.08
CA ALA A 147 -10.36 -12.69 -12.21
C ALA A 147 -8.88 -13.08 -12.39
N THR A 148 -8.13 -13.21 -11.30
CA THR A 148 -6.67 -13.40 -11.33
C THR A 148 -6.23 -14.83 -11.06
N GLY A 149 -7.15 -15.68 -10.58
CA GLY A 149 -6.89 -17.07 -10.21
C GLY A 149 -6.18 -17.24 -8.87
N GLN A 150 -5.89 -16.15 -8.14
CA GLN A 150 -5.18 -16.17 -6.86
C GLN A 150 -5.77 -15.14 -5.88
N PRO A 151 -5.80 -15.44 -4.57
CA PRO A 151 -6.16 -14.43 -3.58
C PRO A 151 -5.07 -13.34 -3.49
N PRO A 152 -5.42 -12.13 -3.02
CA PRO A 152 -4.43 -11.14 -2.61
C PRO A 152 -3.50 -11.73 -1.53
N SER A 153 -2.29 -11.20 -1.43
CA SER A 153 -1.37 -11.51 -0.34
C SER A 153 -1.80 -10.84 0.96
N TYR A 154 -1.24 -11.29 2.09
CA TYR A 154 -1.43 -10.67 3.41
C TYR A 154 -1.17 -9.16 3.39
N PHE A 155 -0.10 -8.76 2.68
CA PHE A 155 0.29 -7.36 2.56
C PHE A 155 -0.67 -6.56 1.66
N GLU A 156 -1.12 -7.13 0.54
CA GLU A 156 -2.14 -6.51 -0.33
C GLU A 156 -3.46 -6.29 0.42
N VAL A 157 -3.92 -7.27 1.21
CA VAL A 157 -5.14 -7.15 2.02
C VAL A 157 -5.05 -5.98 3.00
N LEU A 158 -3.96 -5.90 3.77
CA LEU A 158 -3.79 -4.84 4.76
C LEU A 158 -3.62 -3.46 4.13
N CYS A 159 -2.85 -3.37 3.06
CA CYS A 159 -2.69 -2.12 2.32
C CYS A 159 -4.04 -1.63 1.76
N ALA A 160 -4.85 -2.55 1.22
CA ALA A 160 -6.18 -2.22 0.72
C ALA A 160 -7.13 -1.78 1.84
N ALA A 161 -7.10 -2.48 2.99
CA ALA A 161 -7.88 -2.11 4.16
C ALA A 161 -7.50 -0.71 4.66
N ALA A 162 -6.21 -0.37 4.68
CA ALA A 162 -5.73 0.95 5.07
C ALA A 162 -6.27 2.04 4.15
N TYR A 163 -6.10 1.90 2.82
CA TYR A 163 -6.62 2.88 1.86
C TYR A 163 -8.13 3.06 1.97
N ASN A 164 -8.88 1.96 2.05
CA ASN A 164 -10.33 2.02 2.16
C ASN A 164 -10.77 2.71 3.46
N TRP A 165 -10.13 2.37 4.58
CA TRP A 165 -10.43 2.95 5.88
C TRP A 165 -10.13 4.45 5.92
N PHE A 166 -8.98 4.89 5.41
CA PHE A 166 -8.61 6.31 5.38
C PHE A 166 -9.54 7.15 4.51
N ALA A 167 -9.97 6.62 3.37
CA ALA A 167 -10.97 7.28 2.53
C ALA A 167 -12.34 7.33 3.22
N ALA A 168 -12.78 6.23 3.84
CA ALA A 168 -14.07 6.16 4.54
C ALA A 168 -14.15 7.05 5.79
N THR A 169 -13.03 7.21 6.49
CA THR A 169 -12.91 8.10 7.66
C THR A 169 -12.57 9.54 7.30
N ALA A 170 -12.26 9.82 6.03
CA ALA A 170 -11.93 11.13 5.49
C ALA A 170 -10.77 11.81 6.23
N VAL A 171 -9.65 11.09 6.40
CA VAL A 171 -8.39 11.70 6.88
C VAL A 171 -7.90 12.76 5.89
N ASP A 172 -7.12 13.73 6.36
CA ASP A 172 -6.64 14.83 5.52
C ASP A 172 -5.46 14.42 4.63
N VAL A 173 -4.61 13.50 5.09
CA VAL A 173 -3.42 13.03 4.37
C VAL A 173 -3.02 11.62 4.79
N ASN A 174 -2.50 10.86 3.83
CA ASN A 174 -1.94 9.53 4.04
C ASN A 174 -0.41 9.58 4.15
N VAL A 175 0.15 8.86 5.12
CA VAL A 175 1.58 8.56 5.23
C VAL A 175 1.78 7.06 5.06
N ILE A 176 2.27 6.65 3.89
CA ILE A 176 2.32 5.25 3.48
C ILE A 176 3.77 4.78 3.40
N GLU A 177 4.11 3.76 4.20
CA GLU A 177 5.40 3.09 4.12
C GLU A 177 5.34 1.91 3.14
N VAL A 178 6.30 1.89 2.21
CA VAL A 178 6.55 0.74 1.33
C VAL A 178 7.00 -0.46 2.16
N GLY A 179 6.42 -1.64 1.88
CA GLY A 179 6.83 -2.89 2.51
C GLY A 179 8.23 -3.31 2.04
N MET A 180 8.40 -3.48 0.73
CA MET A 180 9.66 -3.92 0.13
C MET A 180 9.92 -3.25 -1.22
N GLY A 181 11.16 -2.83 -1.48
CA GLY A 181 11.52 -2.24 -2.78
C GLY A 181 10.78 -0.93 -3.04
N GLY A 182 9.87 -0.91 -4.01
CA GLY A 182 9.03 0.26 -4.31
C GLY A 182 8.15 0.03 -5.53
N ARG A 183 8.76 -0.14 -6.71
CA ARG A 183 8.06 -0.25 -8.00
C ARG A 183 6.92 -1.26 -8.01
N TRP A 184 7.13 -2.44 -7.43
CA TRP A 184 6.14 -3.52 -7.42
C TRP A 184 5.51 -3.78 -6.05
N ASP A 185 5.73 -2.89 -5.09
CA ASP A 185 5.14 -3.00 -3.76
C ASP A 185 3.63 -2.71 -3.83
N ALA A 186 2.82 -3.42 -3.05
CA ALA A 186 1.35 -3.25 -3.08
C ALA A 186 0.92 -1.81 -2.74
N THR A 187 1.74 -1.05 -2.02
CA THR A 187 1.45 0.36 -1.76
C THR A 187 1.55 1.23 -3.00
N ASN A 188 2.31 0.83 -4.03
CA ASN A 188 2.59 1.58 -5.26
C ASN A 188 1.43 1.57 -6.29
N VAL A 189 0.21 1.67 -5.78
CA VAL A 189 -1.02 1.96 -6.54
C VAL A 189 -1.55 3.36 -6.21
N ILE A 190 -0.87 4.07 -5.30
CA ILE A 190 -1.13 5.45 -4.93
C ILE A 190 -0.38 6.42 -5.84
N ASP A 191 -1.00 7.55 -6.15
CA ASP A 191 -0.35 8.65 -6.85
C ASP A 191 0.06 9.73 -5.83
N ALA A 192 1.19 9.50 -5.17
CA ALA A 192 1.64 10.33 -4.05
C ALA A 192 2.29 11.63 -4.52
N GLN A 193 1.89 12.74 -3.89
CA GLN A 193 2.43 14.07 -4.21
C GLN A 193 3.86 14.24 -3.68
N VAL A 194 4.23 13.47 -2.65
CA VAL A 194 5.58 13.47 -2.08
C VAL A 194 6.11 12.03 -1.99
N ALA A 195 7.29 11.79 -2.54
CA ALA A 195 8.02 10.54 -2.37
C ALA A 195 9.26 10.78 -1.49
N VAL A 196 9.39 10.01 -0.43
CA VAL A 196 10.55 10.04 0.47
C VAL A 196 11.39 8.79 0.21
N ILE A 197 12.67 8.98 -0.09
CA ILE A 197 13.65 7.89 -0.19
C ILE A 197 14.68 8.11 0.92
N THR A 198 14.60 7.33 2.00
CA THR A 198 15.42 7.57 3.21
C THR A 198 16.90 7.27 2.98
N ASN A 199 17.22 6.13 2.38
CA ASN A 199 18.58 5.68 2.01
C ASN A 199 18.50 4.43 1.12
N ILE A 200 19.60 4.15 0.42
CA ILE A 200 19.81 2.97 -0.40
C ILE A 200 20.91 2.10 0.22
N GLY A 201 20.55 0.89 0.60
CA GLY A 201 21.47 -0.16 1.04
C GLY A 201 21.05 -1.52 0.46
N PRO A 202 21.78 -2.60 0.78
CA PRO A 202 21.40 -3.95 0.37
C PRO A 202 19.98 -4.28 0.84
N ASP A 203 19.10 -4.63 -0.09
CA ASP A 203 17.69 -4.89 0.17
C ASP A 203 17.22 -5.95 -0.82
N HIS A 204 16.86 -7.14 -0.33
CA HIS A 204 16.35 -8.27 -1.12
C HIS A 204 17.00 -8.46 -2.49
N LEU A 205 18.35 -8.52 -2.52
CA LEU A 205 19.13 -8.51 -3.77
C LEU A 205 18.80 -9.70 -4.69
N GLU A 206 18.31 -10.79 -4.12
CA GLU A 206 17.81 -11.97 -4.83
C GLU A 206 16.51 -11.73 -5.60
N ILE A 207 15.68 -10.77 -5.15
CA ILE A 207 14.41 -10.39 -5.78
C ILE A 207 14.60 -9.15 -6.68
N ILE A 208 15.28 -8.13 -6.15
CA ILE A 208 15.39 -6.81 -6.78
C ILE A 208 16.51 -6.77 -7.81
N GLY A 209 17.67 -7.33 -7.48
CA GLY A 209 18.86 -7.29 -8.31
C GLY A 209 20.14 -7.17 -7.48
N PRO A 210 21.29 -7.57 -8.05
CA PRO A 210 22.51 -7.78 -7.27
C PRO A 210 23.25 -6.49 -6.87
N THR A 211 22.84 -5.31 -7.36
CA THR A 211 23.56 -4.05 -7.13
C THR A 211 22.73 -3.00 -6.40
N LEU A 212 23.40 -2.07 -5.71
CA LEU A 212 22.73 -0.91 -5.10
C LEU A 212 22.05 -0.01 -6.14
N THR A 213 22.58 0.02 -7.37
CA THR A 213 21.92 0.69 -8.50
C THR A 213 20.57 0.04 -8.83
N ASP A 214 20.45 -1.29 -8.74
CA ASP A 214 19.18 -2.00 -8.96
C ASP A 214 18.20 -1.67 -7.82
N VAL A 215 18.68 -1.66 -6.57
CA VAL A 215 17.87 -1.23 -5.41
C VAL A 215 17.39 0.22 -5.56
N ALA A 216 18.26 1.14 -6.01
CA ALA A 216 17.88 2.53 -6.25
C ALA A 216 16.80 2.64 -7.34
N ARG A 217 16.91 1.90 -8.45
CA ARG A 217 15.89 1.89 -9.52
C ARG A 217 14.55 1.32 -9.08
N GLU A 218 14.58 0.32 -8.20
CA GLU A 218 13.39 -0.30 -7.64
C GLU A 218 12.67 0.66 -6.69
N LYS A 219 13.42 1.29 -5.77
CA LYS A 219 12.90 2.28 -4.82
C LYS A 219 12.41 3.55 -5.52
N ALA A 220 13.12 4.03 -6.52
CA ALA A 220 12.69 5.16 -7.35
C ALA A 220 11.41 4.89 -8.16
N GLY A 221 10.92 3.64 -8.19
CA GLY A 221 9.67 3.28 -8.84
C GLY A 221 8.40 3.82 -8.19
N ILE A 222 8.50 4.46 -7.01
CA ILE A 222 7.38 5.15 -6.36
C ILE A 222 7.18 6.60 -6.85
N ILE A 223 8.08 7.09 -7.69
CA ILE A 223 8.08 8.48 -8.18
C ILE A 223 7.20 8.58 -9.42
N SER A 224 6.35 9.60 -9.48
CA SER A 224 5.61 10.03 -10.68
C SER A 224 6.02 11.43 -11.13
N ASP A 225 5.62 11.82 -12.35
CA ASP A 225 6.04 13.07 -13.00
C ASP A 225 5.76 14.33 -12.15
N ASP A 226 4.69 14.33 -11.35
CA ASP A 226 4.25 15.46 -10.52
C ASP A 226 4.75 15.37 -9.06
N THR A 227 5.48 14.31 -8.70
CA THR A 227 5.96 14.06 -7.33
C THR A 227 7.11 14.99 -6.93
N HIS A 228 7.04 15.48 -5.70
CA HIS A 228 8.16 16.12 -4.99
C HIS A 228 9.00 15.04 -4.28
N ILE A 229 10.30 14.98 -4.54
CA ILE A 229 11.20 13.98 -3.94
C ILE A 229 11.93 14.56 -2.73
N ILE A 230 11.89 13.85 -1.60
CA ILE A 230 12.78 14.08 -0.46
C ILE A 230 13.79 12.93 -0.40
N CYS A 231 15.03 13.20 -0.78
CA CYS A 231 16.10 12.22 -0.89
C CYS A 231 17.07 12.31 0.28
N GLY A 232 17.07 11.29 1.14
CA GLY A 232 18.03 11.14 2.25
C GLY A 232 19.33 10.42 1.86
N GLU A 233 19.41 9.86 0.65
CA GLU A 233 20.63 9.25 0.11
C GLU A 233 21.70 10.31 -0.16
N THR A 234 22.98 9.95 0.01
CA THR A 234 24.14 10.85 -0.09
C THR A 234 25.17 10.37 -1.10
N ALA A 235 25.10 9.12 -1.56
CA ALA A 235 25.98 8.58 -2.60
C ALA A 235 25.62 9.18 -3.97
N PRO A 236 26.53 9.95 -4.62
CA PRO A 236 26.21 10.68 -5.85
C PRO A 236 25.72 9.79 -7.00
N ASP A 237 26.31 8.60 -7.15
CA ASP A 237 25.96 7.64 -8.20
C ASP A 237 24.55 7.05 -8.01
N LEU A 238 24.06 6.93 -6.77
CA LEU A 238 22.70 6.46 -6.48
C LEU A 238 21.69 7.60 -6.58
N ILE A 239 22.07 8.82 -6.18
CA ILE A 239 21.27 10.03 -6.37
C ILE A 239 21.02 10.25 -7.88
N ASP A 240 22.05 10.11 -8.71
CA ASP A 240 21.93 10.25 -10.17
C ASP A 240 20.89 9.28 -10.75
N VAL A 241 20.83 8.04 -10.24
CA VAL A 241 19.82 7.05 -10.65
C VAL A 241 18.41 7.52 -10.29
N ILE A 242 18.21 7.98 -9.05
CA ILE A 242 16.90 8.48 -8.58
C ILE A 242 16.47 9.69 -9.41
N ALA A 243 17.38 10.64 -9.63
CA ALA A 243 17.12 11.88 -10.36
C ALA A 243 16.80 11.68 -11.86
N THR A 244 17.08 10.49 -12.42
CA THR A 244 16.70 10.18 -13.82
C THR A 244 15.21 9.91 -14.01
N VAL A 245 14.48 9.58 -12.93
CA VAL A 245 13.03 9.37 -13.00
C VAL A 245 12.34 10.73 -13.13
N PRO A 246 11.41 10.93 -14.08
CA PRO A 246 10.66 12.19 -14.17
C PRO A 246 9.98 12.53 -12.85
N HIS A 247 10.11 13.78 -12.44
CA HIS A 247 9.59 14.29 -11.18
C HIS A 247 9.46 15.81 -11.26
N ARG A 248 8.77 16.40 -10.28
CA ARG A 248 8.54 17.83 -10.22
C ARG A 248 9.75 18.60 -9.68
N GLU A 249 10.14 18.30 -8.44
CA GLU A 249 11.29 18.89 -7.75
C GLU A 249 11.91 17.86 -6.81
N MET A 250 13.21 18.00 -6.52
CA MET A 250 13.95 17.11 -5.64
C MET A 250 14.73 17.93 -4.61
N TRP A 251 14.57 17.59 -3.33
CA TRP A 251 15.41 18.06 -2.23
C TRP A 251 16.31 16.93 -1.79
N GLN A 252 17.61 17.21 -1.71
CA GLN A 252 18.65 16.26 -1.40
C GLN A 252 19.29 16.61 -0.07
N ARG A 253 19.51 15.58 0.73
CA ARG A 253 20.31 15.71 1.94
C ARG A 253 21.73 16.15 1.59
N GLN A 254 22.35 17.00 2.41
CA GLN A 254 23.67 17.63 2.20
C GLN A 254 23.72 18.67 1.06
N VAL A 255 22.58 18.97 0.43
CA VAL A 255 22.46 20.05 -0.58
C VAL A 255 21.40 21.06 -0.14
N GLU A 256 20.15 20.62 0.01
CA GLU A 256 19.04 21.49 0.45
C GLU A 256 18.73 21.37 1.94
N PHE A 257 18.99 20.22 2.55
CA PHE A 257 18.76 20.00 3.98
C PHE A 257 19.81 19.07 4.59
N ASP A 258 20.09 19.18 5.88
CA ASP A 258 20.83 18.16 6.63
C ASP A 258 20.48 18.28 8.11
N VAL A 259 21.03 17.38 8.92
CA VAL A 259 20.95 17.42 10.37
C VAL A 259 22.06 18.34 10.91
N ASP A 260 21.68 19.45 11.54
CA ASP A 260 22.63 20.40 12.13
C ASP A 260 23.34 19.82 13.37
N GLU A 261 22.59 19.11 14.22
CA GLU A 261 23.10 18.49 15.44
C GLU A 261 22.48 17.09 15.62
N ASP A 262 23.29 16.13 16.07
CA ASP A 262 22.87 14.74 16.34
C ASP A 262 23.41 14.31 17.71
N HIS A 263 22.52 14.27 18.70
CA HIS A 263 22.82 13.92 20.08
C HIS A 263 22.24 12.56 20.43
N LEU A 264 22.99 11.74 21.15
CA LEU A 264 22.45 10.50 21.70
C LEU A 264 21.45 10.82 22.83
N ALA A 265 20.22 10.32 22.71
CA ALA A 265 19.17 10.46 23.72
C ALA A 265 18.79 9.09 24.31
N VAL A 266 18.00 9.08 25.40
CA VAL A 266 17.53 7.83 26.00
C VAL A 266 16.54 7.16 25.04
N GLY A 267 16.97 6.06 24.42
CA GLY A 267 16.13 5.30 23.49
C GLY A 267 16.15 5.80 22.04
N GLY A 268 17.02 6.74 21.67
CA GLY A 268 17.09 7.27 20.31
C GLY A 268 18.18 8.32 20.10
N ARG A 269 17.95 9.18 19.10
CA ARG A 269 18.81 10.33 18.77
C ARG A 269 17.93 11.59 18.75
N LEU A 270 18.49 12.73 19.19
CA LEU A 270 17.88 14.05 19.23
C LEU A 270 18.62 14.98 18.28
#